data_AF-A0A250ISG2-F1
#
_entry.id   AF-A0A250ISG2-F1
#
_cell.length_a   1.000
_cell.length_b   1.000
_cell.length_c   1.000
_cell.angle_alpha   90.00
_cell.angle_beta   90.00
_cell.angle_gamma   90.00
#
_symmetry.space_group_name_H-M   'P 1'
#
loop_
_entity.id
_entity.type
_entity.pdbx_description
1 polymer ?
#
loop_
_entity_poly.entity_id
_entity_poly.type
_entity_poly.pdbx_seq_one_letter_code
_entity_poly.pdbx_strand_id
1 'polypeptide(L)'
;MLGWEGRFEPVGCTGKSVVVVPLVRIEPEDRFLLVVRLADGTEVPFTLSGATRKEGEWPDQQVNVFLAPDTREELKDQLKTAREMRDGLMDDVRRFYREDTPDHALAKLLAAGASKQTPFKLLKKRVIKSEGEETTVRIYKGKAKAAVLFTVTNHDPSKPWNLLEARLVTIRPGENPEPYVFGDKKPFALRADRDEIAPGESGNVAVVVDRSAFTTENGNAELILEIYRKDGWRQAYVVLDERLTRQ
;
A
#
# COMPACT_ATOMS: atom_id res chain seq x y z
N MET A 1 1.82 -25.13 27.13
CA MET A 1 2.17 -24.87 25.73
C MET A 1 3.01 -26.03 25.21
N LEU A 2 2.53 -26.80 24.24
CA LEU A 2 3.34 -27.82 23.54
C LEU A 2 3.90 -27.18 22.25
N GLY A 3 5.22 -27.30 22.02
CA GLY A 3 5.85 -26.95 20.73
C GLY A 3 6.63 -25.63 20.65
N TRP A 4 6.76 -24.88 21.76
CA TRP A 4 7.32 -23.51 21.76
C TRP A 4 8.83 -23.41 22.03
N GLU A 5 9.41 -24.35 22.78
CA GLU A 5 10.79 -24.20 23.28
C GLU A 5 11.83 -24.28 22.17
N GLY A 6 12.61 -23.20 22.02
CA GLY A 6 13.78 -23.12 21.15
C GLY A 6 13.50 -22.79 19.68
N ARG A 7 12.26 -22.45 19.30
CA ARG A 7 11.90 -22.16 17.89
C ARG A 7 11.53 -20.72 17.60
N PHE A 8 11.17 -19.93 18.60
CA PHE A 8 10.71 -18.54 18.44
C PHE A 8 11.38 -17.62 19.46
N GLU A 9 11.53 -16.34 19.10
CA GLU A 9 11.89 -15.29 20.04
C GLU A 9 10.83 -15.15 21.15
N PRO A 10 11.18 -14.55 22.31
CA PRO A 10 10.20 -14.20 23.32
C PRO A 10 9.05 -13.39 22.72
N VAL A 11 7.82 -13.79 23.02
CA VAL A 11 6.61 -13.16 22.46
C VAL A 11 6.56 -11.67 22.81
N GLY A 12 6.42 -10.83 21.78
CA GLY A 12 6.27 -9.39 21.94
C GLY A 12 4.80 -8.98 21.96
N CYS A 13 4.38 -8.20 22.96
CA CYS A 13 3.04 -7.63 23.03
C CYS A 13 3.11 -6.12 22.81
N THR A 14 2.38 -5.59 21.82
CA THR A 14 2.30 -4.15 21.56
C THR A 14 0.86 -3.71 21.31
N GLY A 15 0.31 -2.91 22.23
CA GLY A 15 -1.09 -2.49 22.18
C GLY A 15 -2.05 -3.69 22.17
N LYS A 16 -2.83 -3.81 21.08
CA LYS A 16 -3.77 -4.93 20.84
C LYS A 16 -3.18 -6.04 19.95
N SER A 17 -1.87 -6.03 19.73
CA SER A 17 -1.20 -6.93 18.80
C SER A 17 -0.20 -7.82 19.55
N VAL A 18 -0.11 -9.07 19.10
CA VAL A 18 0.89 -10.04 19.56
C VAL A 18 1.78 -10.39 18.38
N VAL A 19 3.10 -10.33 18.60
CA VAL A 19 4.12 -10.60 17.59
C VAL A 19 4.90 -11.84 18.00
N VAL A 20 5.01 -12.78 17.07
CA VAL A 20 5.78 -14.02 17.21
C VAL A 20 6.78 -14.07 16.07
N VAL A 21 8.06 -14.16 16.40
CA VAL A 21 9.17 -14.17 15.43
C VAL A 21 9.90 -15.52 15.52
N PRO A 22 10.00 -16.29 14.42
CA PRO A 22 10.74 -17.54 14.43
C PRO A 22 12.25 -17.30 14.52
N LEU A 23 12.96 -18.12 15.31
CA LEU A 23 14.43 -18.12 15.42
C LEU A 23 15.09 -18.75 14.19
N VAL A 24 14.37 -19.64 13.50
CA VAL A 24 14.81 -20.35 12.30
C VAL A 24 13.68 -20.31 11.29
N ARG A 25 14.04 -20.10 10.02
CA ARG A 25 13.10 -20.09 8.89
C ARG A 25 12.16 -21.30 8.93
N ILE A 26 10.87 -21.04 8.76
CA ILE A 26 9.82 -22.06 8.72
C ILE A 26 9.50 -22.37 7.25
N GLU A 27 9.52 -23.66 6.89
CA GLU A 27 9.23 -24.08 5.51
C GLU A 27 7.71 -24.01 5.20
N PRO A 28 7.32 -23.75 3.93
CA PRO A 28 5.91 -23.61 3.54
C PRO A 28 4.98 -24.77 3.94
N GLU A 29 5.54 -25.97 4.07
CA GLU A 29 4.84 -27.21 4.45
C GLU A 29 4.70 -27.37 5.96
N ASP A 30 5.50 -26.66 6.75
CA ASP A 30 5.46 -26.74 8.20
C ASP A 30 4.17 -26.10 8.73
N ARG A 31 3.62 -26.73 9.77
CA ARG A 31 2.41 -26.28 10.49
C ARG A 31 2.66 -26.37 11.99
N PHE A 32 2.63 -25.24 12.67
CA PHE A 32 2.75 -25.14 14.12
C PHE A 32 1.41 -24.71 14.71
N LEU A 33 0.87 -25.52 15.60
CA LEU A 33 -0.30 -25.14 16.39
C LEU A 33 0.16 -24.34 17.59
N LEU A 34 -0.29 -23.09 17.67
CA LEU A 34 0.00 -22.17 18.77
C LEU A 34 -1.31 -21.84 19.49
N VAL A 35 -1.20 -21.59 20.79
CA VAL A 35 -2.32 -21.15 21.62
C VAL A 35 -1.90 -19.88 22.33
N VAL A 36 -2.56 -18.76 22.01
CA VAL A 36 -2.41 -17.51 22.78
C VAL A 36 -3.39 -17.57 23.94
N ARG A 37 -2.88 -17.41 25.15
CA ARG A 37 -3.72 -17.24 26.34
C ARG A 37 -3.79 -15.76 26.68
N LEU A 38 -5.00 -15.20 26.63
CA LEU A 38 -5.27 -13.82 27.00
C LEU A 38 -5.29 -13.65 28.53
N ALA A 39 -5.19 -12.40 28.98
CA ALA A 39 -5.11 -12.07 30.42
C ALA A 39 -6.36 -12.49 31.20
N ASP A 40 -7.50 -12.62 30.53
CA ASP A 40 -8.77 -13.11 31.09
C ASP A 40 -8.86 -14.65 31.17
N GLY A 41 -7.82 -15.35 30.73
CA GLY A 41 -7.75 -16.81 30.71
C GLY A 41 -8.29 -17.45 29.43
N THR A 42 -8.82 -16.66 28.48
CA THR A 42 -9.29 -17.17 27.18
C THR A 42 -8.14 -17.71 26.36
N GLU A 43 -8.26 -18.95 25.89
CA GLU A 43 -7.28 -19.60 25.03
C GLU A 43 -7.75 -19.55 23.57
N VAL A 44 -6.91 -18.97 22.71
CA VAL A 44 -7.19 -18.82 21.29
C VAL A 44 -6.19 -19.66 20.50
N PRO A 45 -6.62 -20.77 19.85
CA PRO A 45 -5.76 -21.56 19.00
C PRO A 45 -5.60 -20.91 17.63
N PHE A 46 -4.39 -20.97 17.08
CA PHE A 46 -4.11 -20.58 15.70
C PHE A 46 -3.02 -21.48 15.12
N THR A 47 -3.03 -21.66 13.81
CA THR A 47 -2.02 -22.44 13.10
C THR A 47 -1.09 -21.49 12.38
N LEU A 48 0.18 -21.54 12.74
CA LEU A 48 1.25 -20.83 12.05
C LEU A 48 1.82 -21.76 10.99
N SER A 49 1.87 -21.29 9.75
CA SER A 49 2.48 -21.99 8.62
C SER A 49 3.66 -21.20 8.09
N GLY A 50 4.69 -21.88 7.57
CA GLY A 50 5.77 -21.18 6.89
C GLY A 50 5.28 -20.39 5.68
N ALA A 51 5.97 -19.30 5.40
CA ALA A 51 5.68 -18.46 4.26
C ALA A 51 5.85 -19.26 2.96
N THR A 52 4.88 -19.18 2.05
CA THR A 52 5.11 -19.54 0.63
C THR A 52 5.91 -18.47 -0.11
N ARG A 53 6.35 -17.41 0.58
CA ARG A 53 7.07 -16.24 0.07
C ARG A 53 8.43 -16.05 0.78
N LYS A 54 9.28 -15.19 0.21
CA LYS A 54 10.61 -14.88 0.74
C LYS A 54 10.51 -14.07 2.05
N GLU A 55 11.41 -14.40 2.96
CA GLU A 55 11.54 -13.84 4.31
C GLU A 55 11.79 -12.32 4.27
N GLY A 56 11.03 -11.55 5.07
CA GLY A 56 11.22 -10.09 5.25
C GLY A 56 10.18 -9.19 4.57
N GLU A 57 9.20 -9.74 3.85
CA GLU A 57 8.22 -8.95 3.08
C GLU A 57 6.82 -8.84 3.71
N TRP A 58 6.50 -9.17 4.96
CA TRP A 58 5.23 -8.87 5.70
C TRP A 58 5.18 -9.88 6.89
N PRO A 59 4.34 -9.71 7.94
CA PRO A 59 3.90 -10.87 8.72
C PRO A 59 3.25 -11.88 7.77
N ASP A 60 3.80 -13.10 7.72
CA ASP A 60 3.42 -14.13 6.75
C ASP A 60 1.94 -14.52 6.83
N GLN A 61 1.28 -14.23 7.96
CA GLN A 61 -0.16 -14.26 8.16
C GLN A 61 -0.62 -13.18 9.15
N GLN A 62 -1.76 -12.54 8.87
CA GLN A 62 -2.54 -11.79 9.85
C GLN A 62 -3.77 -12.61 10.22
N VAL A 63 -3.80 -13.10 11.46
CA VAL A 63 -4.99 -13.74 12.04
C VAL A 63 -5.69 -12.73 12.93
N ASN A 64 -6.86 -12.24 12.50
CA ASN A 64 -7.68 -11.41 13.35
C ASN A 64 -8.34 -12.31 14.39
N VAL A 65 -7.91 -12.16 15.65
CA VAL A 65 -8.51 -12.86 16.78
C VAL A 65 -9.78 -12.11 17.19
N PHE A 66 -10.91 -12.77 16.98
CA PHE A 66 -12.20 -12.29 17.47
C PHE A 66 -12.54 -13.15 18.69
N LEU A 67 -12.75 -12.50 19.84
CA LEU A 67 -13.33 -13.15 21.02
C LEU A 67 -14.67 -13.76 20.59
N ALA A 68 -14.90 -15.04 20.92
CA ALA A 68 -15.99 -15.85 20.41
C ALA A 68 -17.34 -15.08 20.35
N PRO A 69 -18.01 -14.98 19.18
CA PRO A 69 -19.36 -14.43 19.11
C PRO A 69 -20.35 -15.60 19.25
N ASP A 70 -20.95 -15.75 20.42
CA ASP A 70 -21.88 -16.86 20.68
C ASP A 70 -23.26 -16.66 20.03
N THR A 71 -23.48 -15.60 19.24
CA THR A 71 -24.78 -15.34 18.62
C THR A 71 -24.75 -14.89 17.15
N ARG A 72 -25.78 -15.31 16.40
CA ARG A 72 -26.01 -15.02 14.97
C ARG A 72 -26.19 -13.53 14.66
N GLU A 73 -26.65 -12.75 15.62
CA GLU A 73 -26.88 -11.30 15.46
C GLU A 73 -25.57 -10.53 15.51
N GLU A 74 -24.64 -10.91 16.40
CA GLU A 74 -23.32 -10.29 16.48
C GLU A 74 -22.47 -10.59 15.23
N LEU A 75 -22.57 -11.79 14.67
CA LEU A 75 -21.97 -12.14 13.36
C LEU A 75 -22.51 -11.27 12.21
N LYS A 76 -23.80 -10.89 12.24
CA LYS A 76 -24.38 -9.99 11.24
C LYS A 76 -23.88 -8.56 11.41
N ASP A 77 -23.80 -8.06 12.63
CA ASP A 77 -23.28 -6.73 12.92
C ASP A 77 -21.78 -6.62 12.64
N GLN A 78 -21.02 -7.69 12.87
CA GLN A 78 -19.62 -7.79 12.49
C GLN A 78 -19.42 -7.79 10.98
N LEU A 79 -20.21 -8.56 10.23
CA LEU A 79 -20.18 -8.55 8.76
C LEU A 79 -20.59 -7.19 8.20
N LYS A 80 -21.56 -6.52 8.85
CA LYS A 80 -22.00 -5.17 8.50
C LYS A 80 -20.88 -4.16 8.76
N THR A 81 -20.22 -4.20 9.91
CA THR A 81 -19.11 -3.30 10.27
C THR A 81 -17.91 -3.48 9.33
N ALA A 82 -17.55 -4.72 9.00
CA ALA A 82 -16.49 -5.01 8.04
C ALA A 82 -16.83 -4.52 6.61
N ARG A 83 -18.11 -4.60 6.22
CA ARG A 83 -18.61 -4.04 4.95
C ARG A 83 -18.62 -2.52 4.96
N GLU A 84 -19.07 -1.89 6.04
CA GLU A 84 -19.08 -0.43 6.20
C GLU A 84 -17.65 0.14 6.20
N MET A 85 -16.71 -0.53 6.84
CA MET A 85 -15.30 -0.14 6.83
C MET A 85 -14.67 -0.31 5.44
N ARG A 86 -14.98 -1.40 4.73
CA ARG A 86 -14.59 -1.60 3.32
C ARG A 86 -15.21 -0.53 2.41
N ASP A 87 -16.49 -0.24 2.59
CA ASP A 87 -17.24 0.70 1.77
C ASP A 87 -16.75 2.14 2.03
N GLY A 88 -16.42 2.49 3.27
CA GLY A 88 -15.78 3.76 3.63
C GLY A 88 -14.37 3.91 3.03
N LEU A 89 -13.55 2.85 3.07
CA LEU A 89 -12.24 2.83 2.39
C LEU A 89 -12.38 2.96 0.86
N MET A 90 -13.40 2.32 0.27
CA MET A 90 -13.73 2.47 -1.15
C MET A 90 -14.24 3.87 -1.49
N ASP A 91 -14.97 4.53 -0.59
CA ASP A 91 -15.45 5.89 -0.78
C ASP A 91 -14.32 6.92 -0.65
N ASP A 92 -13.35 6.71 0.24
CA ASP A 92 -12.12 7.51 0.30
C ASP A 92 -11.30 7.38 -1.00
N VAL A 93 -11.13 6.15 -1.50
CA VAL A 93 -10.48 5.89 -2.81
C VAL A 93 -11.26 6.54 -3.96
N ARG A 94 -12.60 6.49 -3.95
CA ARG A 94 -13.45 7.17 -4.94
C ARG A 94 -13.31 8.68 -4.87
N ARG A 95 -13.14 9.26 -3.68
CA ARG A 95 -13.00 10.70 -3.51
C ARG A 95 -11.70 11.20 -4.16
N PHE A 96 -10.60 10.48 -3.97
CA PHE A 96 -9.33 10.69 -4.70
C PHE A 96 -9.41 10.38 -6.21
N TYR A 97 -10.50 9.78 -6.69
CA TYR A 97 -10.74 9.51 -8.12
C TYR A 97 -11.73 10.49 -8.76
N ARG A 98 -12.58 11.20 -7.99
CA ARG A 98 -13.76 11.89 -8.55
C ARG A 98 -13.80 13.40 -8.35
N GLU A 99 -13.04 13.98 -7.44
CA GLU A 99 -13.06 15.45 -7.33
C GLU A 99 -12.53 16.07 -8.64
N ASP A 100 -13.19 17.10 -9.16
CA ASP A 100 -12.78 17.79 -10.39
C ASP A 100 -12.01 19.07 -10.01
N THR A 101 -10.93 18.88 -9.25
CA THR A 101 -10.04 19.96 -8.85
C THR A 101 -9.05 20.30 -9.97
N PRO A 102 -8.42 21.49 -9.95
CA PRO A 102 -7.33 21.82 -10.86
C PRO A 102 -6.21 20.75 -10.88
N ASP A 103 -5.99 20.06 -9.75
CA ASP A 103 -4.97 19.01 -9.64
C ASP A 103 -5.40 17.74 -10.39
N HIS A 104 -6.68 17.40 -10.39
CA HIS A 104 -7.21 16.30 -11.21
C HIS A 104 -7.17 16.62 -12.70
N ALA A 105 -7.37 17.88 -13.10
CA ALA A 105 -7.22 18.31 -14.49
C ALA A 105 -5.75 18.14 -14.95
N LEU A 106 -4.79 18.54 -14.12
CA LEU A 106 -3.37 18.33 -14.38
C LEU A 106 -3.00 16.84 -14.44
N ALA A 107 -3.51 16.02 -13.51
CA ALA A 107 -3.32 14.57 -13.53
C ALA A 107 -3.90 13.96 -14.82
N LYS A 108 -5.07 14.42 -15.28
CA LYS A 108 -5.70 13.95 -16.52
C LYS A 108 -4.85 14.27 -17.75
N LEU A 109 -4.30 15.48 -17.83
CA LEU A 109 -3.38 15.87 -18.91
C LEU A 109 -2.11 14.99 -18.91
N LEU A 110 -1.54 14.72 -17.74
CA LEU A 110 -0.39 13.83 -17.61
C LEU A 110 -0.71 12.39 -18.02
N ALA A 111 -1.84 11.83 -17.58
CA ALA A 111 -2.27 10.48 -17.93
C ALA A 111 -2.51 10.34 -19.45
N ALA A 112 -3.06 11.38 -20.09
CA ALA A 112 -3.22 11.44 -21.55
C ALA A 112 -1.89 11.67 -22.32
N GLY A 113 -0.74 11.71 -21.64
CA GLY A 113 0.56 11.94 -22.27
C GLY A 113 0.84 13.39 -22.68
N ALA A 114 -0.04 14.33 -22.34
CA ALA A 114 0.06 15.74 -22.69
C ALA A 114 0.95 16.54 -21.71
N SER A 115 2.10 15.99 -21.33
CA SER A 115 2.98 16.62 -20.32
C SER A 115 3.44 18.03 -20.69
N LYS A 116 3.59 18.33 -21.99
CA LYS A 116 3.93 19.66 -22.52
C LYS A 116 2.83 20.72 -22.27
N GLN A 117 1.60 20.30 -22.00
CA GLN A 117 0.48 21.18 -21.65
C GLN A 117 0.37 21.42 -20.14
N THR A 118 1.30 20.89 -19.36
CA THR A 118 1.35 21.06 -17.90
C THR A 118 2.50 21.98 -17.50
N PRO A 119 2.43 22.65 -16.34
CA PRO A 119 3.53 23.49 -15.85
C PRO A 119 4.72 22.67 -15.30
N PHE A 120 4.67 21.34 -15.40
CA PHE A 120 5.62 20.42 -14.79
C PHE A 120 6.90 20.26 -15.63
N LYS A 121 8.04 20.24 -14.96
CA LYS A 121 9.35 19.93 -15.55
C LYS A 121 9.81 18.54 -15.11
N LEU A 122 10.18 17.69 -16.06
CA LEU A 122 10.70 16.36 -15.78
C LEU A 122 12.01 16.49 -14.99
N LEU A 123 12.08 15.84 -13.85
CA LEU A 123 13.28 15.82 -13.00
C LEU A 123 14.01 14.49 -13.09
N LYS A 124 13.28 13.37 -12.97
CA LYS A 124 13.86 12.03 -12.93
C LYS A 124 13.00 11.05 -13.71
N LYS A 125 13.66 10.11 -14.40
CA LYS A 125 13.04 8.95 -15.03
C LYS A 125 13.73 7.70 -14.51
N ARG A 126 12.97 6.67 -14.17
CA ARG A 126 13.48 5.33 -13.88
C ARG A 126 12.56 4.26 -14.44
N VAL A 127 13.09 3.06 -14.59
CA VAL A 127 12.34 1.88 -15.02
C VAL A 127 12.41 0.86 -13.90
N ILE A 128 11.26 0.31 -13.53
CA ILE A 128 11.10 -0.76 -12.56
C ILE A 128 10.60 -1.96 -13.33
N LYS A 129 11.28 -3.11 -13.20
CA LYS A 129 10.87 -4.36 -13.84
C LYS A 129 10.38 -5.32 -12.77
N SER A 130 9.21 -5.90 -13.00
CA SER A 130 8.63 -6.99 -12.21
C SER A 130 8.34 -8.18 -13.12
N GLU A 131 8.05 -9.33 -12.52
CA GLU A 131 7.74 -10.54 -13.28
C GLU A 131 6.45 -10.35 -14.09
N GLY A 132 6.58 -10.14 -15.39
CA GLY A 132 5.44 -9.90 -16.29
C GLY A 132 5.06 -8.43 -16.47
N GLU A 133 5.78 -7.46 -15.89
CA GLU A 133 5.47 -6.04 -16.10
C GLU A 133 6.72 -5.15 -16.11
N GLU A 134 6.61 -4.04 -16.85
CA GLU A 134 7.59 -2.96 -16.82
C GLU A 134 6.88 -1.64 -16.48
N THR A 135 7.34 -0.95 -15.43
CA THR A 135 6.83 0.36 -15.05
C THR A 135 7.89 1.43 -15.24
N THR A 136 7.67 2.34 -16.19
CA THR A 136 8.46 3.57 -16.31
C THR A 136 7.89 4.64 -15.39
N VAL A 137 8.67 5.09 -14.42
CA VAL A 137 8.31 6.15 -13.49
C VAL A 137 8.99 7.46 -13.89
N ARG A 138 8.19 8.50 -14.14
CA ARG A 138 8.66 9.86 -14.40
C ARG A 138 8.23 10.77 -13.25
N ILE A 139 9.19 11.41 -12.60
CA ILE A 139 8.99 12.34 -11.49
C ILE A 139 9.19 13.75 -12.03
N TYR A 140 8.22 14.61 -11.79
CA TYR A 140 8.21 15.99 -12.21
C TYR A 140 8.19 16.95 -11.04
N LYS A 141 8.86 18.09 -11.22
CA LYS A 141 8.81 19.23 -10.31
C LYS A 141 7.93 20.35 -10.90
N GLY A 142 7.36 21.17 -10.04
CA GLY A 142 6.50 22.29 -10.44
C GLY A 142 6.44 23.37 -9.36
N LYS A 143 5.77 24.49 -9.65
CA LYS A 143 5.54 25.55 -8.68
C LYS A 143 4.40 25.14 -7.75
N ALA A 144 4.70 24.98 -6.46
CA ALA A 144 3.79 24.52 -5.41
C ALA A 144 3.19 23.10 -5.60
N LYS A 145 3.59 22.37 -6.64
CA LYS A 145 3.05 21.04 -6.95
C LYS A 145 4.15 20.12 -7.49
N ALA A 146 4.04 18.84 -7.16
CA ALA A 146 4.85 17.77 -7.73
C ALA A 146 3.95 16.82 -8.50
N ALA A 147 4.51 16.09 -9.47
CA ALA A 147 3.75 15.07 -10.18
C ALA A 147 4.58 13.83 -10.47
N VAL A 148 3.89 12.70 -10.55
CA VAL A 148 4.47 11.41 -10.90
C VAL A 148 3.62 10.76 -11.97
N LEU A 149 4.25 10.30 -13.03
CA LEU A 149 3.62 9.51 -14.09
C LEU A 149 4.22 8.10 -14.09
N PHE A 150 3.37 7.12 -13.87
CA PHE A 150 3.66 5.71 -14.05
C PHE A 150 3.14 5.29 -15.42
N THR A 151 4.03 4.87 -16.32
CA THR A 151 3.65 4.17 -17.54
C THR A 151 3.87 2.68 -17.29
N VAL A 152 2.79 1.93 -17.11
CA VAL A 152 2.82 0.48 -16.87
C VAL A 152 2.66 -0.22 -18.21
N THR A 153 3.56 -1.15 -18.51
CA THR A 153 3.47 -2.05 -19.66
C THR A 153 3.23 -3.46 -19.13
N ASN A 154 2.10 -4.05 -19.51
CA ASN A 154 1.70 -5.37 -19.10
C ASN A 154 2.28 -6.41 -20.08
N HIS A 155 3.27 -7.18 -19.63
CA HIS A 155 3.86 -8.28 -20.38
C HIS A 155 3.30 -9.66 -19.96
N ASP A 156 2.34 -9.73 -19.02
CA ASP A 156 1.67 -10.99 -18.69
C ASP A 156 0.90 -11.47 -19.93
N PRO A 157 1.06 -12.75 -20.34
CA PRO A 157 0.46 -13.27 -21.56
C PRO A 157 -1.06 -13.43 -21.48
N SER A 158 -1.66 -13.36 -20.29
CA SER A 158 -3.03 -13.80 -20.05
C SER A 158 -3.83 -12.94 -19.08
N LYS A 159 -3.18 -12.25 -18.14
CA LYS A 159 -3.84 -11.49 -17.07
C LYS A 159 -3.84 -10.00 -17.39
N PRO A 160 -4.98 -9.32 -17.29
CA PRO A 160 -5.02 -7.86 -17.39
C PRO A 160 -4.45 -7.21 -16.12
N TRP A 161 -3.80 -6.07 -16.30
CA TRP A 161 -3.33 -5.23 -15.20
C TRP A 161 -4.40 -4.19 -14.85
N ASN A 162 -4.67 -4.03 -13.56
CA ASN A 162 -5.67 -3.10 -13.04
C ASN A 162 -5.09 -2.39 -11.82
N LEU A 163 -5.27 -1.06 -11.73
CA LEU A 163 -4.92 -0.32 -10.52
C LEU A 163 -5.92 -0.67 -9.42
N LEU A 164 -5.43 -1.14 -8.27
CA LEU A 164 -6.24 -1.32 -7.06
C LEU A 164 -6.37 -0.01 -6.31
N GLU A 165 -5.21 0.57 -6.00
CA GLU A 165 -5.11 1.71 -5.10
C GLU A 165 -3.79 2.44 -5.36
N ALA A 166 -3.79 3.75 -5.12
CA ALA A 166 -2.59 4.51 -4.86
C ALA A 166 -2.65 5.07 -3.45
N ARG A 167 -1.51 5.13 -2.76
CA ARG A 167 -1.39 5.69 -1.42
C ARG A 167 -0.29 6.70 -1.37
N LEU A 168 -0.53 7.81 -0.70
CA LEU A 168 0.48 8.80 -0.36
C LEU A 168 0.53 8.89 1.17
N VAL A 169 1.66 8.56 1.77
CA VAL A 169 1.84 8.60 3.22
C VAL A 169 3.13 9.32 3.61
N THR A 170 3.16 9.87 4.82
CA THR A 170 4.38 10.47 5.38
C THR A 170 5.42 9.40 5.74
N ILE A 171 6.70 9.70 5.49
CA ILE A 171 7.82 8.91 6.01
C ILE A 171 8.25 9.53 7.32
N ARG A 172 8.33 8.75 8.40
CA ARG A 172 8.80 9.29 9.68
C ARG A 172 10.31 9.56 9.59
N PRO A 173 10.83 10.61 10.25
CA PRO A 173 12.26 10.89 10.23
C PRO A 173 13.10 9.68 10.69
N GLY A 174 14.04 9.25 9.85
CA GLY A 174 14.93 8.11 10.14
C GLY A 174 14.32 6.72 9.88
N GLU A 175 13.07 6.64 9.40
CA GLU A 175 12.44 5.38 8.99
C GLU A 175 12.93 4.98 7.59
N ASN A 176 13.31 3.71 7.42
CA ASN A 176 13.61 3.18 6.11
C ASN A 176 12.30 2.91 5.37
N PRO A 177 12.07 3.46 4.17
CA PRO A 177 10.84 3.23 3.42
C PRO A 177 10.61 1.79 2.94
N GLU A 178 11.56 0.88 3.20
CA GLU A 178 11.47 -0.53 2.85
C GLU A 178 11.46 -1.43 4.10
N PRO A 179 10.62 -2.49 4.12
CA PRO A 179 9.63 -2.87 3.11
C PRO A 179 8.27 -2.15 3.24
N TYR A 180 7.98 -1.54 4.40
CA TYR A 180 6.70 -0.91 4.75
C TYR A 180 6.87 0.50 5.31
N VAL A 181 5.91 1.39 5.03
CA VAL A 181 5.85 2.72 5.65
C VAL A 181 4.51 2.91 6.34
N PHE A 182 4.56 3.18 7.65
CA PHE A 182 3.38 3.47 8.46
C PHE A 182 3.31 4.97 8.75
N GLY A 183 2.69 5.71 7.84
CA GLY A 183 2.54 7.16 7.90
C GLY A 183 1.10 7.65 7.83
N ASP A 184 0.92 8.94 8.08
CA ASP A 184 -0.35 9.61 7.90
C ASP A 184 -0.67 9.69 6.42
N LYS A 185 -1.89 9.29 6.03
CA LYS A 185 -2.37 9.43 4.66
C LYS A 185 -2.47 10.91 4.29
N LYS A 186 -1.94 11.26 3.11
CA LYS A 186 -1.97 12.61 2.55
C LYS A 186 -2.85 12.67 1.30
N PRO A 187 -3.53 13.80 1.07
CA PRO A 187 -4.35 13.97 -0.13
C PRO A 187 -3.49 14.13 -1.38
N PHE A 188 -4.00 13.63 -2.49
CA PHE A 188 -3.40 13.78 -3.82
C PHE A 188 -4.47 13.59 -4.90
N ALA A 189 -4.18 14.07 -6.11
CA ALA A 189 -5.02 13.83 -7.27
C ALA A 189 -4.50 12.65 -8.08
N LEU A 190 -5.38 11.73 -8.47
CA LEU A 190 -5.06 10.53 -9.24
C LEU A 190 -5.90 10.48 -10.52
N ARG A 191 -5.27 10.12 -11.65
CA ARG A 191 -5.96 9.80 -12.91
C ARG A 191 -5.24 8.67 -13.64
N ALA A 192 -6.01 7.73 -14.15
CA ALA A 192 -5.54 6.74 -15.12
C ALA A 192 -6.10 7.09 -16.51
N ASP A 193 -5.40 6.72 -17.59
CA ASP A 193 -5.92 6.84 -18.96
C ASP A 193 -6.95 5.74 -19.28
N ARG A 194 -6.85 4.60 -18.59
CA ARG A 194 -7.76 3.45 -18.66
C ARG A 194 -7.83 2.74 -17.32
N ASP A 195 -8.95 2.04 -17.08
CA ASP A 195 -9.14 1.26 -15.84
C ASP A 195 -8.43 -0.10 -15.88
N GLU A 196 -8.28 -0.66 -17.09
CA GLU A 196 -7.66 -1.96 -17.35
C GLU A 196 -6.63 -1.86 -18.48
N ILE A 197 -5.47 -2.50 -18.30
CA ILE A 197 -4.41 -2.63 -19.30
C ILE A 197 -4.35 -4.09 -19.73
N ALA A 198 -4.75 -4.38 -20.97
CA ALA A 198 -4.77 -5.73 -21.51
C ALA A 198 -3.33 -6.32 -21.64
N PRO A 199 -3.20 -7.66 -21.73
CA PRO A 199 -1.95 -8.32 -22.09
C PRO A 199 -1.27 -7.67 -23.31
N GLY A 200 0.00 -7.29 -23.17
CA GLY A 200 0.79 -6.65 -24.22
C GLY A 200 0.58 -5.14 -24.38
N GLU A 201 -0.35 -4.54 -23.64
CA GLU A 201 -0.62 -3.10 -23.72
C GLU A 201 0.12 -2.28 -22.64
N SER A 202 0.13 -0.96 -22.85
CA SER A 202 0.59 0.01 -21.85
C SER A 202 -0.55 0.94 -21.45
N GLY A 203 -0.50 1.38 -20.19
CA GLY A 203 -1.39 2.40 -19.63
C GLY A 203 -0.62 3.38 -18.76
N ASN A 204 -1.25 4.52 -18.50
CA ASN A 204 -0.68 5.64 -17.74
C ASN A 204 -1.50 5.89 -16.48
N VAL A 205 -0.80 5.97 -15.35
CA VAL A 205 -1.35 6.42 -14.07
C VAL A 205 -0.58 7.66 -13.63
N ALA A 206 -1.28 8.79 -13.53
CA ALA A 206 -0.72 10.08 -13.14
C ALA A 206 -1.21 10.49 -11.76
N VAL A 207 -0.27 10.99 -10.96
CA VAL A 207 -0.49 11.51 -9.62
C VAL A 207 0.02 12.94 -9.53
N VAL A 208 -0.78 13.84 -8.97
CA VAL A 208 -0.40 15.23 -8.66
C VAL A 208 -0.53 15.45 -7.16
N VAL A 209 0.51 16.03 -6.57
CA VAL A 209 0.62 16.27 -5.13
C VAL A 209 0.83 17.77 -4.90
N ASP A 210 -0.03 18.36 -4.07
CA ASP A 210 0.10 19.74 -3.65
C ASP A 210 1.17 19.89 -2.56
N ARG A 211 1.83 21.05 -2.50
CA ARG A 211 2.84 21.35 -1.49
C ARG A 211 2.32 21.18 -0.06
N SER A 212 1.04 21.46 0.19
CA SER A 212 0.42 21.26 1.50
C SER A 212 0.48 19.81 1.99
N ALA A 213 0.57 18.81 1.11
CA ALA A 213 0.70 17.41 1.49
C ALA A 213 2.02 17.12 2.24
N PHE A 214 3.06 17.90 1.98
CA PHE A 214 4.37 17.77 2.64
C PHE A 214 4.40 18.41 4.03
N THR A 215 3.40 19.21 4.39
CA THR A 215 3.34 19.89 5.69
C THR A 215 2.75 18.97 6.76
N THR A 216 3.39 18.94 7.92
CA THR A 216 2.97 18.25 9.14
C THR A 216 3.08 19.19 10.33
N GLU A 217 2.54 18.79 11.49
CA GLU A 217 2.66 19.57 12.74
C GLU A 217 4.12 19.82 13.14
N ASN A 218 5.01 18.88 12.80
CA ASN A 218 6.44 18.92 13.14
C ASN A 218 7.32 19.51 12.01
N GLY A 219 6.72 20.17 11.01
CA GLY A 219 7.42 20.72 9.86
C GLY A 219 7.20 19.92 8.58
N ASN A 220 8.18 19.93 7.66
CA ASN A 220 8.03 19.26 6.37
C ASN A 220 8.45 17.80 6.46
N ALA A 221 7.64 16.91 5.88
CA ALA A 221 7.89 15.48 5.81
C ALA A 221 8.23 15.05 4.38
N GLU A 222 9.06 14.01 4.27
CA GLU A 222 9.14 13.22 3.04
C GLU A 222 7.87 12.38 2.91
N LEU A 223 7.47 12.13 1.66
CA LEU A 223 6.29 11.33 1.36
C LEU A 223 6.70 10.12 0.55
N ILE A 224 6.00 8.99 0.72
CA ILE A 224 6.09 7.85 -0.18
C ILE A 224 4.76 7.70 -0.92
N LEU A 225 4.86 7.68 -2.25
CA LEU A 225 3.76 7.37 -3.15
C LEU A 225 3.87 5.92 -3.59
N GLU A 226 2.85 5.13 -3.30
CA GLU A 226 2.78 3.72 -3.67
C GLU A 226 1.61 3.47 -4.62
N ILE A 227 1.79 2.59 -5.59
CA ILE A 227 0.71 2.07 -6.45
C ILE A 227 0.63 0.55 -6.32
N TYR A 228 -0.61 0.07 -6.20
CA TYR A 228 -0.92 -1.34 -5.99
C TYR A 228 -1.76 -1.88 -7.15
N ARG A 229 -1.45 -3.10 -7.57
CA ARG A 229 -2.23 -3.85 -8.55
C ARG A 229 -3.41 -4.56 -7.87
N LYS A 230 -4.46 -4.89 -8.62
CA LYS A 230 -5.70 -5.54 -8.15
C LYS A 230 -5.51 -6.86 -7.38
N ASP A 231 -4.38 -7.53 -7.58
CA ASP A 231 -4.00 -8.72 -6.82
C ASP A 231 -3.29 -8.41 -5.48
N GLY A 232 -3.21 -7.13 -5.10
CA GLY A 232 -2.65 -6.65 -3.85
C GLY A 232 -1.14 -6.41 -3.86
N TRP A 233 -0.45 -6.71 -4.96
CA TRP A 233 1.01 -6.50 -5.05
C TRP A 233 1.35 -5.02 -5.28
N ARG A 234 2.39 -4.53 -4.60
CA ARG A 234 2.92 -3.18 -4.82
C ARG A 234 3.65 -3.15 -6.16
N GLN A 235 3.10 -2.43 -7.13
CA GLN A 235 3.67 -2.31 -8.47
C GLN A 235 4.90 -1.40 -8.48
N ALA A 236 4.82 -0.28 -7.76
CA ALA A 236 5.90 0.68 -7.64
C ALA A 236 5.69 1.58 -6.42
N TYR A 237 6.79 2.10 -5.88
CA TYR A 237 6.76 3.15 -4.86
C TYR A 237 7.75 4.25 -5.24
N VAL A 238 7.51 5.51 -4.87
CA VAL A 238 8.36 6.68 -5.12
C VAL A 238 8.45 7.52 -3.86
N VAL A 239 9.67 7.84 -3.42
CA VAL A 239 9.89 8.85 -2.37
C VAL A 239 9.87 10.24 -2.99
N LEU A 240 9.10 11.14 -2.39
CA LEU A 240 8.90 12.53 -2.78
C LEU A 240 9.39 13.44 -1.66
N ASP A 241 10.14 14.46 -2.05
CA ASP A 241 10.63 15.52 -1.16
C ASP A 241 10.01 16.87 -1.55
N GLU A 242 9.82 17.74 -0.57
CA GLU A 242 9.15 19.04 -0.74
C GLU A 242 9.86 19.94 -1.77
N ARG A 243 11.18 19.77 -2.01
CA ARG A 243 11.93 20.53 -3.03
C ARG A 243 11.37 20.35 -4.44
N LEU A 244 10.61 19.27 -4.69
CA LEU A 244 9.88 19.07 -5.96
C LEU A 244 8.83 20.16 -6.22
N THR A 245 8.43 20.92 -5.20
CA THR A 245 7.40 21.97 -5.28
C THR A 245 7.97 23.39 -5.35
N ARG A 246 9.30 23.54 -5.40
CA ARG A 246 10.00 24.83 -5.42
C ARG A 246 10.50 25.11 -6.85
N GLN A 247 9.70 25.83 -7.64
CA GLN A 247 10.08 26.31 -8.98
C GLN A 247 9.81 27.80 -9.12
#